data_AF-A0A2R6AMX8-F1
#
_entry.id   AF-A0A2R6AMX8-F1
#
_cell.length_a   1.000
_cell.length_b   1.000
_cell.length_c   1.000
_cell.angle_alpha   90.00
_cell.angle_beta   90.00
_cell.angle_gamma   90.00
#
_symmetry.space_group_name_H-M   'P 1'
#
loop_
_entity.id
_entity.type
_entity.pdbx_description
1 polymer ?
#
loop_
_entity_poly.entity_id
_entity_poly.type
_entity_poly.pdbx_seq_one_letter_code
_entity_poly.pdbx_strand_id
1 'polypeptide(L)'
;MIILMVVGLFAWGVTGVTAVGLVCSRIMFAAGFDRSLPALLAKVSERFHTPVTAVTIYMALTELGLVLSVYAGVIFEFLNITLVSLYAFVGLAALILPFIRNQMYSNSILARYKLGNIPAISLLGAANLIFFGFLDYFSLLNPAVSGPDWTRSIGTLIGIFLLGVVSYFLVTRYYHSKGIDVSLAFKEIPPE
;
A
#
# COMPACT_ATOMS: atom_id res chain seq x y z
N MET A 1 37.97 2.34 2.54
CA MET A 1 36.81 1.50 2.94
C MET A 1 35.63 2.35 3.41
N ILE A 2 35.79 3.27 4.38
CA ILE A 2 34.69 4.11 4.91
C ILE A 2 34.01 4.97 3.83
N ILE A 3 34.77 5.61 2.93
CA ILE A 3 34.21 6.45 1.84
C ILE A 3 33.30 5.62 0.92
N LEU A 4 33.68 4.39 0.60
CA LEU A 4 32.84 3.49 -0.22
C LEU A 4 31.54 3.10 0.51
N MET A 5 31.59 2.92 1.84
CA MET A 5 30.39 2.63 2.63
C MET A 5 29.44 3.83 2.68
N VAL A 6 29.97 5.04 2.85
CA VAL A 6 29.16 6.28 2.86
C VAL A 6 28.51 6.53 1.50
N VAL A 7 29.29 6.40 0.41
CA VAL A 7 28.77 6.55 -0.95
C VAL A 7 27.72 5.47 -1.26
N GLY A 8 27.95 4.23 -0.83
CA GLY A 8 27.00 3.14 -0.99
C GLY A 8 25.68 3.38 -0.25
N LEU A 9 25.74 3.87 1.00
CA LEU A 9 24.55 4.21 1.79
C LEU A 9 23.76 5.36 1.15
N PHE A 10 24.46 6.37 0.65
CA PHE A 10 23.82 7.51 -0.01
C PHE A 10 23.17 7.09 -1.33
N ALA A 11 23.86 6.30 -2.15
CA ALA A 11 23.31 5.73 -3.38
C ALA A 11 22.05 4.91 -3.09
N TRP A 12 22.09 4.06 -2.06
CA TRP A 12 20.92 3.29 -1.62
C TRP A 12 19.74 4.18 -1.26
N GLY A 13 19.96 5.22 -0.43
CA GLY A 13 18.92 6.17 -0.05
C GLY A 13 18.28 6.87 -1.25
N VAL A 14 19.09 7.37 -2.19
CA VAL A 14 18.60 8.03 -3.41
C VAL A 14 17.78 7.06 -4.27
N THR A 15 18.26 5.82 -4.45
CA THR A 15 17.52 4.82 -5.23
C THR A 15 16.20 4.43 -4.56
N GLY A 16 16.17 4.26 -3.24
CA GLY A 16 14.95 3.92 -2.51
C GLY A 16 13.87 4.99 -2.65
N VAL A 17 14.24 6.25 -2.40
CA VAL A 17 13.28 7.37 -2.46
C VAL A 17 12.73 7.56 -3.87
N THR A 18 13.60 7.49 -4.89
CA THR A 18 13.18 7.69 -6.29
C THR A 18 12.32 6.53 -6.80
N ALA A 19 12.71 5.28 -6.55
CA ALA A 19 11.96 4.11 -6.99
C ALA A 19 10.59 4.03 -6.31
N VAL A 20 10.54 4.20 -4.99
CA VAL A 20 9.28 4.14 -4.23
C VAL A 20 8.36 5.29 -4.62
N GLY A 21 8.89 6.50 -4.81
CA GLY A 21 8.07 7.64 -5.22
C GLY A 21 7.42 7.48 -6.60
N LEU A 22 8.12 6.86 -7.55
CA LEU A 22 7.55 6.55 -8.85
C LEU A 22 6.44 5.49 -8.76
N VAL A 23 6.62 4.46 -7.92
CA VAL A 23 5.60 3.43 -7.71
C VAL A 23 4.36 4.01 -7.01
N CYS A 24 4.55 4.76 -5.92
CA CYS A 24 3.45 5.35 -5.16
C CYS A 24 2.62 6.34 -5.99
N SER A 25 3.26 7.21 -6.77
CA SER A 25 2.54 8.14 -7.66
C SER A 25 1.70 7.42 -8.72
N ARG A 26 2.16 6.28 -9.25
CA ARG A 26 1.38 5.42 -10.15
C ARG A 26 0.19 4.75 -9.47
N ILE A 27 0.38 4.28 -8.23
CA ILE A 27 -0.71 3.71 -7.44
C ILE A 27 -1.78 4.77 -7.17
N MET A 28 -1.38 5.98 -6.78
CA MET A 28 -2.31 7.10 -6.56
C MET A 28 -3.04 7.51 -7.84
N PHE A 29 -2.35 7.51 -8.98
CA PHE A 29 -2.94 7.76 -10.28
C PHE A 29 -3.99 6.71 -10.65
N ALA A 30 -3.64 5.42 -10.53
CA ALA A 30 -4.56 4.30 -10.80
C ALA A 30 -5.78 4.36 -9.87
N ALA A 31 -5.55 4.58 -8.58
CA ALA A 31 -6.62 4.74 -7.59
C ALA A 31 -7.53 5.94 -7.89
N GLY A 32 -7.00 7.04 -8.43
CA GLY A 32 -7.79 8.17 -8.92
C GLY A 32 -8.58 7.85 -10.20
N PHE A 33 -7.99 7.06 -11.11
CA PHE A 33 -8.61 6.61 -12.35
C PHE A 33 -9.80 5.68 -12.08
N ASP A 34 -9.65 4.76 -11.13
CA ASP A 34 -10.69 3.86 -10.63
C ASP A 34 -11.76 4.58 -9.78
N ARG A 35 -11.66 5.90 -9.64
CA ARG A 35 -12.53 6.76 -8.82
C ARG A 35 -12.62 6.37 -7.34
N SER A 36 -11.67 5.57 -6.87
CA SER A 36 -11.49 5.26 -5.45
C SER A 36 -10.93 6.45 -4.66
N LEU A 37 -10.25 7.36 -5.35
CA LEU A 37 -9.69 8.61 -4.85
C LEU A 37 -10.15 9.82 -5.71
N PRO A 38 -9.87 11.07 -5.29
CA PRO A 38 -10.24 12.26 -6.07
C PRO A 38 -9.64 12.25 -7.48
N ALA A 39 -10.46 12.57 -8.50
CA ALA A 39 -10.04 12.58 -9.91
C ALA A 39 -8.84 13.52 -10.20
N LEU A 40 -8.56 14.47 -9.30
CA LEU A 40 -7.38 15.34 -9.37
C LEU A 40 -6.07 14.54 -9.40
N LEU A 41 -6.03 13.36 -8.76
CA LEU A 41 -4.87 12.47 -8.76
C LEU A 41 -4.69 11.73 -10.09
N ALA A 42 -5.76 11.56 -10.86
CA ALA A 42 -5.72 10.97 -12.19
C ALA A 42 -5.41 11.99 -13.30
N LYS A 43 -5.18 13.26 -12.96
CA LYS A 43 -4.89 14.30 -13.96
C LYS A 43 -3.45 14.20 -14.45
N VAL A 44 -3.27 13.93 -15.74
CA VAL A 44 -1.97 13.94 -16.43
C VAL A 44 -1.72 15.33 -17.01
N SER A 45 -0.49 15.84 -16.88
CA SER A 45 -0.09 17.09 -17.53
C SER A 45 0.23 16.86 -19.00
N GLU A 46 -0.30 17.69 -19.90
CA GLU A 46 -0.02 17.63 -21.35
C GLU A 46 1.46 17.90 -21.67
N ARG A 47 2.16 18.68 -20.85
CA ARG A 47 3.56 19.06 -21.09
C ARG A 47 4.53 17.94 -20.72
N PHE A 48 4.29 17.26 -19.60
CA PHE A 48 5.22 16.28 -19.04
C PHE A 48 4.76 14.84 -19.22
N HIS A 49 3.52 14.62 -19.70
CA HIS A 49 2.90 13.30 -19.85
C HIS A 49 2.95 12.46 -18.56
N THR A 50 2.98 13.12 -17.41
CA THR A 50 3.05 12.50 -16.08
C THR A 50 1.97 13.05 -15.14
N PRO A 51 1.55 12.28 -14.12
CA PRO A 51 0.55 12.72 -13.14
C PRO A 51 1.19 13.66 -12.12
N VAL A 52 1.49 14.90 -12.54
CA VAL A 52 2.18 15.91 -11.72
C VAL A 52 1.48 16.12 -10.38
N THR A 53 0.14 16.17 -10.37
CA THR A 53 -0.63 16.35 -9.12
C THR A 53 -0.38 15.22 -8.12
N ALA A 54 -0.37 13.96 -8.57
CA ALA A 54 -0.11 12.81 -7.70
C ALA A 54 1.33 12.82 -7.17
N VAL A 55 2.29 13.18 -8.03
CA VAL A 55 3.71 13.31 -7.64
C VAL A 55 3.87 14.42 -6.60
N THR A 56 3.30 15.60 -6.81
CA THR A 56 3.40 16.72 -5.86
C THR A 56 2.77 16.39 -4.52
N ILE A 57 1.60 15.75 -4.50
CA ILE A 57 0.94 15.33 -3.26
C ILE A 57 1.79 14.27 -2.55
N TYR A 58 2.32 13.28 -3.27
CA TYR A 58 3.21 12.28 -2.69
C TYR A 58 4.47 12.91 -2.08
N MET A 59 5.09 13.86 -2.77
CA MET A 59 6.26 14.58 -2.26
C MET A 59 5.92 15.34 -0.97
N ALA A 60 4.79 16.04 -0.94
CA ALA A 60 4.34 16.76 0.25
C ALA A 60 4.06 15.82 1.44
N LEU A 61 3.44 14.66 1.19
CA LEU A 61 3.19 13.65 2.22
C LEU A 61 4.48 13.01 2.73
N THR A 62 5.43 12.75 1.84
CA THR A 62 6.73 12.19 2.19
C THR A 62 7.54 13.17 3.04
N GLU A 63 7.56 14.44 2.65
CA GLU A 63 8.25 15.49 3.42
C GLU A 63 7.61 15.69 4.80
N LEU A 64 6.27 15.69 4.86
CA LEU A 64 5.55 15.73 6.14
C LEU A 64 5.86 14.51 7.01
N GLY A 65 5.91 13.31 6.40
CA GLY A 65 6.33 12.08 7.07
C GLY A 65 7.75 12.16 7.61
N LEU A 66 8.69 12.78 6.87
CA LEU A 66 10.06 13.01 7.31
C LEU A 66 10.10 13.95 8.52
N VAL A 67 9.40 15.08 8.46
CA VAL A 67 9.30 16.03 9.59
C VAL A 67 8.73 15.32 10.83
N LEU A 68 7.63 14.59 10.69
CA LEU A 68 7.05 13.81 11.80
C LEU A 68 8.00 12.73 12.32
N SER A 69 8.78 12.12 11.43
CA SER A 69 9.77 11.11 11.81
C SER A 69 10.90 11.70 12.65
N VAL A 70 11.41 12.87 12.26
CA VAL A 70 12.52 13.55 12.94
C VAL A 70 12.09 14.14 14.28
N TYR A 71 10.94 14.82 14.33
CA TYR A 71 10.52 15.57 15.51
C TYR A 71 9.57 14.81 16.45
N ALA A 72 8.76 13.89 15.92
CA ALA A 72 7.79 13.12 16.70
C ALA A 72 8.14 11.62 16.80
N GLY A 73 9.20 11.16 16.13
CA GLY A 73 9.65 9.77 16.22
C GLY A 73 8.70 8.76 15.56
N VAL A 74 7.77 9.20 14.72
CA VAL A 74 6.74 8.37 14.09
C VAL A 74 7.33 7.21 13.26
N ILE A 75 8.56 7.35 12.79
CA ILE A 75 9.28 6.28 12.07
C ILE A 75 9.39 4.98 12.88
N PHE A 76 9.52 5.08 14.21
CA PHE A 76 9.61 3.89 15.06
C PHE A 76 8.28 3.12 15.10
N GLU A 77 7.14 3.80 14.97
CA GLU A 77 5.83 3.16 14.88
C GLU A 77 5.70 2.37 13.57
N PHE A 78 6.15 2.96 12.46
CA PHE A 78 6.15 2.30 11.16
C PHE A 78 7.13 1.12 11.08
N LEU A 79 8.29 1.20 11.73
CA LEU A 79 9.28 0.12 11.76
C LEU A 79 8.90 -1.03 12.73
N ASN A 80 7.91 -0.82 13.60
CA ASN A 80 7.39 -1.82 14.53
C ASN A 80 6.37 -2.76 13.83
N ILE A 81 5.26 -3.06 14.49
CA ILE A 81 4.21 -3.97 14.05
C ILE A 81 3.42 -3.41 12.85
N THR A 82 3.38 -2.09 12.68
CA THR A 82 2.51 -1.45 11.69
C THR A 82 2.82 -1.89 10.27
N LEU A 83 4.08 -1.84 9.83
CA LEU A 83 4.45 -2.24 8.47
C LEU A 83 4.31 -3.75 8.25
N VAL A 84 4.74 -4.56 9.22
CA VAL A 84 4.70 -6.02 9.16
C VAL A 84 3.26 -6.52 9.09
N SER A 85 2.37 -5.98 9.91
CA SER A 85 0.95 -6.27 9.86
C SER A 85 0.31 -5.86 8.52
N LEU A 86 0.66 -4.71 7.94
CA LEU A 86 0.14 -4.32 6.61
C LEU A 86 0.48 -5.37 5.54
N TYR A 87 1.69 -5.92 5.55
CA TYR A 87 2.05 -7.02 4.64
C TYR A 87 1.30 -8.33 4.96
N ALA A 88 1.05 -8.62 6.23
CA ALA A 88 0.20 -9.75 6.62
C ALA A 88 -1.22 -9.60 6.04
N PHE A 89 -1.81 -8.40 6.13
CA PHE A 89 -3.12 -8.10 5.53
C PHE A 89 -3.15 -8.28 4.01
N VAL A 90 -2.08 -7.93 3.30
CA VAL A 90 -1.96 -8.21 1.85
C VAL A 90 -1.98 -9.72 1.58
N GLY A 91 -1.29 -10.52 2.41
CA GLY A 91 -1.33 -11.98 2.33
C GLY A 91 -2.73 -12.56 2.56
N LEU A 92 -3.44 -12.03 3.55
CA LEU A 92 -4.84 -12.41 3.83
C LEU A 92 -5.76 -12.06 2.66
N ALA A 93 -5.62 -10.86 2.08
CA ALA A 93 -6.39 -10.47 0.90
C ALA A 93 -6.12 -11.41 -0.28
N ALA A 94 -4.86 -11.75 -0.55
CA ALA A 94 -4.47 -12.70 -1.59
C ALA A 94 -5.02 -14.11 -1.35
N LEU A 95 -5.07 -14.55 -0.10
CA LEU A 95 -5.60 -15.86 0.29
C LEU A 95 -7.08 -16.00 -0.05
N ILE A 96 -7.86 -14.98 0.29
CA ILE A 96 -9.32 -15.00 0.22
C ILE A 96 -9.84 -14.58 -1.17
N LEU A 97 -9.03 -13.88 -1.96
CA LEU A 97 -9.41 -13.32 -3.27
C LEU A 97 -10.13 -14.33 -4.20
N PRO A 98 -9.66 -15.58 -4.38
CA PRO A 98 -10.32 -16.53 -5.28
C PRO A 98 -11.71 -16.96 -4.81
N PHE A 99 -11.97 -16.90 -3.50
CA PHE A 99 -13.22 -17.35 -2.91
C PHE A 99 -14.30 -16.26 -2.89
N ILE A 100 -13.92 -15.00 -2.61
CA ILE A 100 -14.88 -13.88 -2.57
C ILE A 100 -15.14 -13.31 -3.96
N ARG A 101 -14.12 -13.23 -4.81
CA ARG A 101 -14.21 -12.59 -6.13
C ARG A 101 -13.82 -13.55 -7.26
N ASN A 102 -14.41 -14.74 -7.24
CA ASN A 102 -14.11 -15.79 -8.21
C ASN A 102 -14.22 -15.33 -9.68
N GLN A 103 -15.21 -14.50 -10.02
CA GLN A 103 -15.37 -13.95 -11.39
C GLN A 103 -14.21 -13.06 -11.82
N MET A 104 -13.68 -12.21 -10.93
CA MET A 104 -12.49 -11.40 -11.25
C MET A 104 -11.24 -12.27 -11.31
N TYR A 105 -11.12 -13.22 -10.38
CA TYR A 105 -9.97 -14.13 -10.35
C TYR A 105 -9.91 -14.99 -11.62
N SER A 106 -11.03 -15.58 -12.05
CA SER A 106 -11.08 -16.46 -13.24
C SER A 106 -10.67 -15.76 -14.53
N ASN A 107 -10.88 -14.45 -14.61
CA ASN A 107 -10.51 -13.64 -15.77
C ASN A 107 -9.04 -13.18 -15.74
N SER A 108 -8.37 -13.32 -14.60
CA SER A 108 -6.96 -12.96 -14.44
C SER A 108 -6.03 -14.04 -15.01
N ILE A 109 -4.88 -13.62 -15.55
CA ILE A 109 -3.77 -14.51 -15.94
C ILE A 109 -3.35 -15.42 -14.77
N LEU A 110 -3.48 -14.92 -13.54
CA LEU A 110 -3.14 -15.64 -12.32
C LEU A 110 -4.01 -16.89 -12.10
N ALA A 111 -5.23 -16.94 -12.64
CA ALA A 111 -6.08 -18.13 -12.57
C ALA A 111 -5.54 -19.32 -13.38
N ARG A 112 -4.59 -19.10 -14.28
CA ARG A 112 -3.90 -20.18 -15.03
C ARG A 112 -2.94 -20.96 -14.14
N TYR A 113 -2.43 -20.33 -13.08
CA TYR A 113 -1.50 -20.96 -12.14
C TYR A 113 -2.28 -21.60 -10.99
N LYS A 114 -2.49 -22.92 -11.09
CA LYS A 114 -3.11 -23.75 -10.06
C LYS A 114 -2.20 -24.91 -9.73
N LEU A 115 -2.07 -25.22 -8.45
CA LEU A 115 -1.38 -26.43 -8.00
C LEU A 115 -2.47 -27.43 -7.60
N GLY A 116 -2.83 -28.30 -8.55
CA GLY A 116 -4.01 -29.16 -8.42
C GLY A 116 -5.31 -28.35 -8.37
N ASN A 117 -6.10 -28.53 -7.31
CA ASN A 117 -7.38 -27.83 -7.12
C ASN A 117 -7.25 -26.49 -6.39
N ILE A 118 -6.06 -26.12 -5.93
CA ILE A 118 -5.85 -24.91 -5.12
C ILE A 118 -5.25 -23.79 -5.98
N PRO A 119 -5.84 -22.58 -6.00
CA PRO A 119 -5.26 -21.38 -6.59
C PRO A 119 -3.83 -21.13 -6.06
N ALA A 120 -2.84 -20.98 -6.93
CA ALA A 120 -1.45 -20.72 -6.49
C ALA A 120 -1.35 -19.43 -5.67
N ILE A 121 -2.19 -18.43 -5.98
CA ILE A 121 -2.28 -17.18 -5.23
C ILE A 121 -2.71 -17.39 -3.77
N SER A 122 -3.59 -18.36 -3.50
CA SER A 122 -4.02 -18.64 -2.12
C SER A 122 -2.91 -19.27 -1.30
N LEU A 123 -2.08 -20.13 -1.92
CA LEU A 123 -0.93 -20.75 -1.27
C LEU A 123 0.15 -19.70 -0.96
N LEU A 124 0.45 -18.81 -1.91
CA LEU A 124 1.39 -17.71 -1.70
C LEU A 124 0.86 -16.71 -0.66
N GLY A 125 -0.44 -16.40 -0.69
CA GLY A 125 -1.10 -15.58 0.32
C GLY A 125 -1.01 -16.21 1.72
N ALA A 126 -1.23 -17.52 1.83
CA ALA A 126 -1.08 -18.26 3.08
C ALA A 126 0.36 -18.23 3.59
N ALA A 127 1.35 -18.51 2.71
CA ALA A 127 2.76 -18.47 3.07
C ALA A 127 3.18 -17.06 3.53
N ASN A 128 2.72 -16.02 2.84
CA ASN A 128 2.95 -14.63 3.21
C ASN A 128 2.32 -14.30 4.56
N LEU A 129 1.06 -14.69 4.78
CA LEU A 129 0.37 -14.46 6.04
C LEU A 129 1.07 -15.16 7.22
N ILE A 130 1.52 -16.39 7.03
CA ILE A 130 2.26 -17.14 8.05
C ILE A 130 3.60 -16.47 8.33
N PHE A 131 4.34 -16.08 7.29
CA PHE A 131 5.66 -15.46 7.44
C PHE A 131 5.57 -14.10 8.14
N PHE A 132 4.70 -13.21 7.68
CA PHE A 132 4.54 -11.89 8.29
C PHE A 132 3.84 -11.95 9.65
N GLY A 133 2.91 -12.88 9.86
CA GLY A 133 2.32 -13.13 11.18
C GLY A 133 3.35 -13.66 12.19
N PHE A 134 4.29 -14.50 11.74
CA PHE A 134 5.42 -14.94 12.56
C PHE A 134 6.36 -13.78 12.88
N LEU A 135 6.65 -12.89 11.93
CA LEU A 135 7.43 -11.68 12.18
C LEU A 135 6.74 -10.75 13.19
N ASP A 136 5.42 -10.58 13.10
CA ASP A 136 4.64 -9.81 14.07
C ASP A 136 4.75 -10.42 15.48
N TYR A 137 4.63 -11.75 15.59
CA TYR A 137 4.82 -12.45 16.86
C TYR A 137 6.23 -12.25 17.44
N PHE A 138 7.28 -12.35 16.62
CA PHE A 138 8.66 -12.10 17.06
C PHE A 138 8.92 -10.63 17.42
N SER A 139 8.28 -9.70 16.72
CA SER A 139 8.33 -8.27 16.97
C SER A 139 7.76 -7.94 18.35
N LEU A 140 6.67 -8.61 18.75
CA LEU A 140 6.06 -8.46 20.09
C LEU A 140 6.95 -9.02 21.21
N LEU A 141 7.69 -10.10 20.95
CA LEU A 141 8.57 -10.72 21.95
C LEU A 141 9.90 -9.97 22.14
N ASN A 142 10.33 -9.18 21.16
CA ASN A 142 11.64 -8.53 21.16
C ASN A 142 11.49 -7.00 21.05
N PRO A 143 11.30 -6.29 22.19
CA PRO A 143 11.22 -4.83 22.22
C PRO A 143 12.45 -4.12 21.66
N ALA A 144 13.60 -4.79 21.62
CA ALA A 144 14.84 -4.28 21.03
C ALA A 144 14.78 -4.14 19.50
N VAL A 145 13.92 -4.92 18.83
CA VAL A 145 13.74 -4.90 17.37
C VAL A 145 12.54 -4.05 16.98
N SER A 146 11.46 -4.12 17.78
CA SER A 146 10.21 -3.43 17.48
C SER A 146 10.21 -1.98 18.01
N GLY A 147 10.88 -1.70 19.11
CA GLY A 147 10.80 -0.40 19.80
C GLY A 147 9.83 -0.46 20.99
N PRO A 148 9.92 0.51 21.91
CA PRO A 148 9.35 0.40 23.25
C PRO A 148 7.82 0.56 23.35
N ASP A 149 7.16 1.16 22.35
CA ASP A 149 5.77 1.62 22.47
C ASP A 149 4.81 0.89 21.51
N TRP A 150 4.29 -0.27 21.92
CA TRP A 150 3.31 -1.04 21.13
C TRP A 150 1.97 -0.30 20.97
N THR A 151 1.57 0.48 21.98
CA THR A 151 0.29 1.19 21.99
C THR A 151 0.19 2.22 20.87
N ARG A 152 1.26 2.98 20.62
CA ARG A 152 1.29 3.97 19.54
C ARG A 152 1.23 3.29 18.18
N SER A 153 2.03 2.25 17.96
CA SER A 153 2.06 1.49 16.70
C SER A 153 0.72 0.85 16.35
N ILE A 154 0.01 0.28 17.33
CA ILE A 154 -1.35 -0.26 17.12
C ILE A 154 -2.34 0.87 16.80
N GLY A 155 -2.26 2.01 17.52
CA GLY A 155 -3.07 3.19 17.23
C GLY A 155 -2.86 3.70 15.80
N THR A 156 -1.62 3.74 15.34
CA THR A 156 -1.24 4.14 13.99
C THR A 156 -1.73 3.13 12.94
N LEU A 157 -1.64 1.83 13.21
CA LEU A 157 -2.20 0.80 12.33
C LEU A 157 -3.72 0.95 12.16
N ILE A 158 -4.46 1.11 13.27
CA ILE A 158 -5.90 1.36 13.25
C ILE A 158 -6.19 2.66 12.51
N GLY A 159 -5.41 3.72 12.77
CA GLY A 159 -5.52 5.01 12.11
C GLY A 159 -5.40 4.90 10.59
N ILE A 160 -4.44 4.12 10.08
CA ILE A 160 -4.26 3.89 8.64
C ILE A 160 -5.47 3.18 8.02
N PHE A 161 -5.97 2.12 8.66
CA PHE A 161 -7.17 1.43 8.17
C PHE A 161 -8.41 2.32 8.18
N LEU A 162 -8.60 3.09 9.26
CA LEU A 162 -9.69 4.06 9.36
C LEU A 162 -9.57 5.15 8.30
N LEU A 163 -8.37 5.67 8.05
CA LEU A 163 -8.13 6.65 6.98
C LEU A 163 -8.51 6.07 5.60
N GLY A 164 -8.16 4.82 5.33
CA GLY A 164 -8.54 4.12 4.10
C GLY A 164 -10.07 3.99 3.96
N VAL A 165 -10.75 3.52 5.01
CA VAL A 165 -12.20 3.36 5.02
C VAL A 165 -12.92 4.71 4.88
N VAL A 166 -12.52 5.71 5.67
CA VAL A 166 -13.12 7.04 5.67
C VAL A 166 -12.93 7.72 4.31
N SER A 167 -11.71 7.67 3.74
CA SER A 167 -11.45 8.24 2.42
C SER A 167 -12.30 7.58 1.33
N TYR A 168 -12.42 6.25 1.34
CA TYR A 168 -13.29 5.53 0.41
C TYR A 168 -14.76 5.95 0.52
N PHE A 169 -15.30 6.07 1.74
CA PHE A 169 -16.68 6.51 1.95
C PHE A 169 -16.92 7.96 1.52
N LEU A 170 -15.99 8.87 1.84
CA LEU A 170 -16.09 10.29 1.46
C LEU A 170 -16.10 10.44 -0.06
N VAL A 171 -15.20 9.74 -0.75
CA VAL A 171 -15.07 9.78 -2.21
C VAL A 171 -16.30 9.13 -2.87
N THR A 172 -16.75 7.99 -2.37
CA THR A 172 -17.95 7.31 -2.88
C THR A 172 -19.19 8.20 -2.74
N ARG A 173 -19.37 8.86 -1.59
CA ARG A 173 -20.49 9.80 -1.38
C ARG A 173 -20.41 11.02 -2.29
N TYR A 174 -19.20 11.54 -2.54
CA TYR A 174 -18.98 12.66 -3.44
C TYR A 174 -19.28 12.33 -4.92
N TYR A 175 -18.95 11.12 -5.38
CA TYR A 175 -19.27 10.72 -6.75
C TYR A 175 -20.72 10.28 -6.91
N HIS A 176 -21.29 9.65 -5.88
CA HIS A 176 -22.72 9.31 -5.87
C HIS A 176 -23.61 10.56 -5.93
N SER A 177 -23.21 11.66 -5.27
CA SER A 177 -23.94 12.94 -5.41
C SER A 177 -23.82 13.56 -6.81
N LYS A 178 -22.86 13.12 -7.61
CA LYS A 178 -22.69 13.48 -9.03
C LYS A 178 -23.27 12.45 -10.00
N GLY A 179 -24.00 11.45 -9.51
CA GLY A 179 -24.62 10.40 -10.34
C GLY A 179 -23.63 9.39 -10.93
N ILE A 180 -22.41 9.31 -10.38
CA ILE A 180 -21.39 8.37 -10.83
C ILE A 180 -21.35 7.19 -9.86
N ASP A 181 -21.66 5.99 -10.36
CA ASP A 181 -21.53 4.76 -9.58
C ASP A 181 -20.06 4.27 -9.62
N VAL A 182 -19.36 4.50 -8.51
CA VAL A 182 -17.96 4.06 -8.31
C VAL A 182 -17.86 2.53 -8.24
N SER A 183 -18.95 1.82 -7.89
CA SER A 183 -18.94 0.36 -7.77
C SER A 183 -18.79 -0.37 -9.11
N LEU A 184 -19.09 0.32 -10.23
CA LEU A 184 -18.92 -0.22 -11.57
C LEU A 184 -17.44 -0.37 -11.96
N ALA A 185 -16.57 0.53 -11.52
CA ALA A 185 -15.13 0.47 -11.81
C ALA A 185 -14.46 -0.78 -11.21
N PHE A 186 -15.05 -1.36 -10.17
CA PHE A 186 -14.53 -2.55 -9.48
C PHE A 186 -15.21 -3.85 -9.92
N LYS A 187 -16.14 -3.82 -10.88
CA LYS A 187 -16.86 -5.02 -11.35
C LYS A 187 -16.15 -5.74 -12.48
N GLU A 188 -15.41 -5.02 -13.31
CA GLU A 188 -14.75 -5.59 -14.47
C GLU A 188 -13.27 -5.17 -14.46
N ILE A 189 -12.37 -6.14 -14.58
CA ILE A 189 -10.98 -5.85 -14.90
C ILE A 189 -11.02 -5.29 -16.33
N PRO A 190 -10.48 -4.08 -16.60
CA PRO A 190 -10.41 -3.55 -17.95
C PRO A 190 -9.82 -4.63 -18.86
N PRO A 191 -10.51 -5.03 -19.95
CA PRO A 191 -9.93 -5.96 -20.90
C PRO A 191 -8.65 -5.31 -21.45
N GLU A 192 -7.53 -6.03 -21.35
CA GLU A 192 -6.27 -5.64 -22.00
C GLU A 192 -6.44 -5.51 -23.52
#